data_AF-A0A3N8BKE1-F1
#
_entry.id   AF-A0A3N8BKE1-F1
#
_cell.length_a   1.000
_cell.length_b   1.000
_cell.length_c   1.000
_cell.angle_alpha   90.00
_cell.angle_beta   90.00
_cell.angle_gamma   90.00
#
_symmetry.space_group_name_H-M   'P 1'
#
loop_
_entity.id
_entity.type
_entity.pdbx_description
1 polymer ?
#
loop_
_entity_poly.entity_id
_entity_poly.type
_entity_poly.pdbx_seq_one_letter_code
_entity_poly.pdbx_strand_id
1 'polypeptide(L)'
;MRFSRSVVARLLHLRRAEDRRFLREWLILVIACVLFVTLLASFRWTGALDKLTYDWWLQRLPHTADPDILLVEIDNESLEDLGRWPWPREDHAAVLRRIAAAGPRCVIYDILFSEPSPADPVLAQAISLAPVYLPLAIVSASSGDHFGEPILPVEELRDAAAGIGHINLEADNDGVVRSIALFEGNSQHMWPQLTLPAYRMLQGRSVAPNSGGANSIETFTSATGASLTRSRRLLIPFSLLAHPYPRVSFSDVLRGRVPPEVFHDRIVLVGATADGLGEHLTTTISGQNGAMPGIAVHASC
;
A
#
# COMPACT_ATOMS: atom_id res chain seq x y z
N MET A 1 -11.27 -41.22 30.14
CA MET A 1 -10.63 -41.94 31.26
C MET A 1 -9.55 -42.86 30.70
N ARG A 2 -8.35 -42.87 31.31
CA ARG A 2 -7.16 -43.71 31.01
C ARG A 2 -6.36 -43.38 29.73
N PHE A 3 -5.66 -42.23 29.74
CA PHE A 3 -4.38 -42.14 29.02
C PHE A 3 -3.35 -43.00 29.76
N SER A 4 -2.81 -43.97 29.04
CA SER A 4 -1.94 -45.02 29.55
C SER A 4 -0.64 -44.46 30.11
N ARG A 5 -0.36 -44.75 31.38
CA ARG A 5 0.93 -44.53 32.08
C ARG A 5 2.12 -45.25 31.42
N SER A 6 1.94 -45.95 30.29
CA SER A 6 2.94 -46.78 29.62
C SER A 6 3.94 -46.02 28.73
N VAL A 7 3.63 -44.81 28.28
CA VAL A 7 4.57 -44.03 27.44
C VAL A 7 5.67 -43.38 28.30
N VAL A 8 5.28 -42.82 29.46
CA VAL A 8 6.22 -42.19 30.41
C VAL A 8 7.11 -43.24 31.08
N ALA A 9 6.60 -44.45 31.35
CA ALA A 9 7.38 -45.53 31.96
C ALA A 9 8.42 -46.16 31.01
N ARG A 10 8.22 -46.10 29.68
CA ARG A 10 9.20 -46.58 28.69
C ARG A 10 10.41 -45.65 28.53
N LEU A 11 10.26 -44.37 28.89
CA LEU A 11 11.36 -43.40 28.90
C LEU A 11 12.33 -43.59 30.08
N LEU A 12 11.94 -44.34 31.12
CA LEU A 12 12.72 -44.51 32.35
C LEU A 12 13.55 -45.81 32.42
N HIS A 13 13.55 -46.64 31.36
CA HIS A 13 14.29 -47.91 31.30
C HIS A 13 15.35 -48.00 30.18
N LEU A 14 16.01 -46.90 29.84
CA LEU A 14 17.19 -46.90 28.98
C LEU A 14 18.44 -47.25 29.81
N ARG A 15 18.66 -48.55 30.03
CA ARG A 15 19.73 -49.11 30.87
C ARG A 15 20.91 -49.70 30.07
N ARG A 16 21.08 -49.34 28.78
CA ARG A 16 22.29 -49.65 28.00
C ARG A 16 23.01 -48.36 27.60
N ALA A 17 24.35 -48.39 27.64
CA ALA A 17 25.19 -47.24 27.28
C ALA A 17 24.97 -46.76 25.83
N GLU A 18 24.49 -47.66 24.95
CA GLU A 18 24.13 -47.41 23.56
C GLU A 18 22.93 -46.45 23.43
N ASP A 19 21.88 -46.61 24.25
CA ASP A 19 20.71 -45.74 24.22
C ASP A 19 21.04 -44.29 24.65
N ARG A 20 21.99 -44.13 25.58
CA ARG A 20 22.48 -42.81 26.03
C ARG A 20 23.35 -42.12 24.99
N ARG A 21 24.06 -42.88 24.15
CA ARG A 21 24.81 -42.35 23.01
C ARG A 21 23.86 -41.89 21.92
N PHE A 22 22.87 -42.71 21.58
CA PHE A 22 21.84 -42.37 20.61
C PHE A 22 21.07 -41.11 21.03
N LEU A 23 20.61 -41.02 22.28
CA LEU A 23 19.94 -39.80 22.77
C LEU A 23 20.85 -38.56 22.74
N ARG A 24 22.15 -38.70 23.04
CA ARG A 24 23.12 -37.59 22.92
C ARG A 24 23.31 -37.15 21.48
N GLU A 25 23.42 -38.08 20.54
CA GLU A 25 23.56 -37.80 19.11
C GLU A 25 22.34 -37.06 18.56
N TRP A 26 21.13 -37.53 18.89
CA TRP A 26 19.89 -36.84 18.51
C TRP A 26 19.74 -35.48 19.17
N LEU A 27 20.11 -35.35 20.45
CA LEU A 27 20.09 -34.06 21.13
C LEU A 27 21.07 -33.07 20.49
N ILE A 28 22.29 -33.52 20.15
CA ILE A 28 23.28 -32.70 19.45
C ILE A 28 22.76 -32.29 18.07
N LEU A 29 22.10 -33.19 17.33
CA LEU A 29 21.53 -32.89 16.02
C LEU A 29 20.38 -31.89 16.12
N VAL A 30 19.49 -32.05 17.10
CA VAL A 30 18.40 -31.10 17.35
C VAL A 30 18.97 -29.73 17.74
N ILE A 31 19.95 -29.68 18.65
CA ILE A 31 20.61 -28.43 19.03
C ILE A 31 21.29 -27.80 17.82
N ALA A 32 22.02 -28.57 17.01
CA ALA A 32 22.68 -28.07 15.81
C ALA A 32 21.67 -27.55 14.77
N CYS A 33 20.56 -28.25 14.53
CA CYS A 33 19.48 -27.78 13.66
C CYS A 33 18.82 -26.52 14.18
N VAL A 34 18.50 -26.46 15.48
CA VAL A 34 17.92 -25.25 16.08
C VAL A 34 18.89 -24.08 15.96
N LEU A 35 20.19 -24.30 16.26
CA LEU A 35 21.22 -23.26 16.20
C LEU A 35 21.47 -22.81 14.75
N PHE A 36 21.42 -23.73 13.79
CA PHE A 36 21.50 -23.42 12.36
C PHE A 36 20.29 -22.62 11.86
N VAL A 37 19.07 -23.03 12.19
CA VAL A 37 17.83 -22.29 11.86
C VAL A 37 17.86 -20.90 12.53
N THR A 38 18.28 -20.82 13.78
CA THR A 38 18.41 -19.55 14.51
C THR A 38 19.46 -18.66 13.85
N LEU A 39 20.62 -19.20 13.44
CA LEU A 39 21.67 -18.47 12.73
C LEU A 39 21.15 -17.93 11.38
N LEU A 40 20.47 -18.77 10.59
CA LEU A 40 19.86 -18.35 9.33
C LEU A 40 18.82 -17.24 9.52
N ALA A 41 17.99 -17.36 10.55
CA ALA A 41 16.99 -16.34 10.90
C ALA A 41 17.65 -15.03 11.40
N SER A 42 18.70 -15.12 12.22
CA SER A 42 19.43 -13.96 12.75
C SER A 42 20.21 -13.21 11.67
N PHE A 43 20.79 -13.90 10.69
CA PHE A 43 21.54 -13.28 9.60
C PHE A 43 20.65 -12.76 8.46
N ARG A 44 19.32 -12.95 8.53
CA ARG A 44 18.36 -12.57 7.47
C ARG A 44 18.71 -13.15 6.09
N TRP A 45 19.49 -14.23 6.03
CA TRP A 45 19.93 -14.85 4.77
C TRP A 45 18.76 -15.44 3.96
N THR A 46 17.61 -15.69 4.60
CA THR A 46 16.40 -16.18 3.93
C THR A 46 15.67 -15.11 3.13
N GLY A 47 15.94 -13.81 3.34
CA GLY A 47 15.14 -12.75 2.72
C GLY A 47 15.11 -12.81 1.18
N ALA A 48 16.21 -13.22 0.54
CA ALA A 48 16.24 -13.43 -0.91
C ALA A 48 15.40 -14.64 -1.35
N LEU A 49 15.41 -15.72 -0.57
CA LEU A 49 14.58 -16.90 -0.83
C LEU A 49 13.09 -16.59 -0.58
N ASP A 50 12.77 -15.79 0.42
CA ASP A 50 11.40 -15.37 0.72
C ASP A 50 10.80 -14.55 -0.44
N LYS A 51 11.59 -13.66 -1.05
CA LYS A 51 11.19 -12.93 -2.26
C LYS A 51 10.98 -13.85 -3.46
N LEU A 52 11.92 -14.77 -3.72
CA LEU A 52 11.80 -15.73 -4.82
C LEU A 52 10.58 -16.64 -4.65
N THR A 53 10.33 -17.10 -3.42
CA THR A 53 9.15 -17.92 -3.13
C THR A 53 7.87 -17.11 -3.27
N TYR A 54 7.83 -15.86 -2.83
CA TYR A 54 6.70 -14.96 -3.07
C TYR A 54 6.41 -14.76 -4.56
N ASP A 55 7.42 -14.38 -5.33
CA ASP A 55 7.30 -14.13 -6.77
C ASP A 55 6.80 -15.40 -7.50
N TRP A 56 7.28 -16.57 -7.10
CA TRP A 56 6.80 -17.86 -7.60
C TRP A 56 5.36 -18.18 -7.18
N TRP A 57 4.99 -17.88 -5.94
CA TRP A 57 3.63 -18.10 -5.42
C TRP A 57 2.62 -17.22 -6.16
N LEU A 58 2.94 -15.95 -6.36
CA LEU A 58 2.10 -14.99 -7.08
C LEU A 58 1.83 -15.45 -8.52
N GLN A 59 2.83 -16.00 -9.19
CA GLN A 59 2.66 -16.56 -10.55
C GLN A 59 1.77 -17.81 -10.58
N ARG A 60 1.66 -18.55 -9.47
CA ARG A 60 0.90 -19.82 -9.39
C ARG A 60 -0.49 -19.67 -8.81
N LEU A 61 -0.70 -18.65 -7.99
CA LEU A 61 -1.99 -18.29 -7.42
C LEU A 61 -2.28 -16.84 -7.79
N PRO A 62 -2.61 -16.59 -9.06
CA PRO A 62 -2.91 -15.24 -9.51
C PRO A 62 -4.10 -14.70 -8.74
N HIS A 63 -3.93 -13.49 -8.20
CA HIS A 63 -5.04 -12.73 -7.67
C HIS A 63 -5.80 -12.07 -8.81
N THR A 64 -7.12 -12.18 -8.80
CA THR A 64 -7.98 -11.45 -9.72
C THR A 64 -8.24 -10.06 -9.14
N ALA A 65 -8.03 -9.03 -9.94
CA ALA A 65 -8.41 -7.68 -9.56
C ALA A 65 -9.90 -7.56 -9.34
N ASP A 66 -10.28 -6.68 -8.42
CA ASP A 66 -11.66 -6.36 -8.12
C ASP A 66 -12.26 -5.54 -9.30
N PRO A 67 -13.28 -6.07 -10.01
CA PRO A 67 -13.89 -5.36 -11.12
C PRO A 67 -14.66 -4.11 -10.71
N ASP A 68 -14.90 -3.89 -9.40
CA ASP A 68 -15.56 -2.69 -8.86
C ASP A 68 -14.63 -1.48 -8.71
N ILE A 69 -13.33 -1.68 -8.93
CA ILE A 69 -12.34 -0.60 -8.96
C ILE A 69 -12.26 -0.02 -10.37
N LEU A 70 -12.48 1.28 -10.51
CA LEU A 70 -12.37 2.04 -11.76
C LEU A 70 -11.25 3.08 -11.64
N LEU A 71 -10.36 3.13 -12.64
CA LEU A 71 -9.33 4.16 -12.73
C LEU A 71 -9.79 5.33 -13.60
N VAL A 72 -9.63 6.54 -13.11
CA VAL A 72 -9.72 7.79 -13.87
C VAL A 72 -8.30 8.31 -14.04
N GLU A 73 -7.78 8.13 -15.23
CA GLU A 73 -6.36 8.27 -15.54
C GLU A 73 -6.04 9.69 -16.03
N ILE A 74 -5.08 10.35 -15.38
CA ILE A 74 -4.41 11.54 -15.93
C ILE A 74 -3.33 10.99 -16.87
N ASP A 75 -3.76 10.70 -18.08
CA ASP A 75 -3.02 10.01 -19.13
C ASP A 75 -2.50 10.95 -20.23
N ASN A 76 -1.78 10.39 -21.20
CA ASN A 76 -1.23 11.16 -22.32
C ASN A 76 -2.34 11.84 -23.13
N GLU A 77 -3.50 11.18 -23.34
CA GLU A 77 -4.66 11.80 -24.00
C GLU A 77 -5.12 13.04 -23.25
N SER A 78 -5.21 12.98 -21.92
CA SER A 78 -5.63 14.11 -21.11
C SER A 78 -4.63 15.26 -21.15
N LEU A 79 -3.32 14.98 -21.18
CA LEU A 79 -2.28 16.00 -21.36
C LEU A 79 -2.33 16.66 -22.75
N GLU A 80 -2.59 15.89 -23.80
CA GLU A 80 -2.79 16.43 -25.15
C GLU A 80 -4.05 17.30 -25.24
N ASP A 81 -5.12 16.90 -24.55
CA ASP A 81 -6.43 17.54 -24.58
C ASP A 81 -6.53 18.82 -23.74
N LEU A 82 -5.90 18.83 -22.56
CA LEU A 82 -6.01 19.90 -21.56
C LEU A 82 -4.73 20.75 -21.47
N GLY A 83 -3.64 20.28 -22.08
CA GLY A 83 -2.36 20.96 -22.09
C GLY A 83 -1.55 20.73 -20.81
N ARG A 84 -0.72 21.72 -20.48
CA ARG A 84 0.36 21.56 -19.50
C ARG A 84 -0.14 21.37 -18.06
N TRP A 85 0.36 20.32 -17.41
CA TRP A 85 0.22 20.07 -15.98
C TRP A 85 1.07 21.04 -15.11
N PRO A 86 0.64 21.44 -13.90
CA PRO A 86 -0.61 21.09 -13.22
C PRO A 86 -1.83 21.89 -13.72
N TRP A 87 -2.99 21.23 -13.75
CA TRP A 87 -4.25 21.87 -14.15
C TRP A 87 -4.91 22.62 -12.98
N PRO A 88 -5.80 23.59 -13.27
CA PRO A 88 -6.52 24.36 -12.25
C PRO A 88 -7.42 23.50 -11.33
N ARG A 89 -7.68 23.98 -10.11
CA ARG A 89 -8.54 23.25 -9.14
C ARG A 89 -9.97 23.12 -9.64
N GLU A 90 -10.41 24.03 -10.49
CA GLU A 90 -11.72 24.04 -11.12
C GLU A 90 -11.94 22.81 -12.00
N ASP A 91 -10.92 22.36 -12.72
CA ASP A 91 -11.01 21.17 -13.58
C ASP A 91 -11.12 19.90 -12.73
N HIS A 92 -10.31 19.81 -11.67
CA HIS A 92 -10.41 18.75 -10.67
C HIS A 92 -11.79 18.74 -10.00
N ALA A 93 -12.33 19.90 -9.63
CA ALA A 93 -13.66 20.02 -9.05
C ALA A 93 -14.76 19.61 -10.04
N ALA A 94 -14.61 19.94 -11.33
CA ALA A 94 -15.57 19.60 -12.36
C ALA A 94 -15.59 18.09 -12.69
N VAL A 95 -14.44 17.42 -12.66
CA VAL A 95 -14.37 15.95 -12.75
C VAL A 95 -15.01 15.31 -11.52
N LEU A 96 -14.64 15.78 -10.32
CA LEU A 96 -15.14 15.19 -9.08
C LEU A 96 -16.65 15.36 -8.91
N ARG A 97 -17.22 16.50 -9.32
CA ARG A 97 -18.69 16.71 -9.36
C ARG A 97 -19.40 15.70 -10.27
N ARG A 98 -18.83 15.38 -11.43
CA ARG A 98 -19.42 14.41 -12.36
C ARG A 98 -19.36 12.99 -11.81
N ILE A 99 -18.22 12.62 -11.23
CA ILE A 99 -18.06 11.32 -10.55
C ILE A 99 -19.05 11.23 -9.40
N ALA A 100 -19.10 12.24 -8.51
CA ALA A 100 -19.98 12.24 -7.35
C ALA A 100 -21.48 12.19 -7.72
N ALA A 101 -21.89 12.85 -8.80
CA ALA A 101 -23.28 12.84 -9.28
C ALA A 101 -23.80 11.44 -9.66
N ALA A 102 -22.91 10.50 -9.99
CA ALA A 102 -23.27 9.11 -10.29
C ALA A 102 -23.41 8.20 -9.06
N GLY A 103 -23.03 8.68 -7.87
CA GLY A 103 -23.08 7.91 -6.62
C GLY A 103 -22.06 6.77 -6.55
N PRO A 104 -20.74 7.05 -6.58
CA PRO A 104 -19.71 6.06 -6.32
C PRO A 104 -19.73 5.66 -4.85
N ARG A 105 -19.17 4.49 -4.52
CA ARG A 105 -18.99 4.06 -3.13
C ARG A 105 -17.97 4.93 -2.40
N CYS A 106 -16.89 5.29 -3.07
CA CYS A 106 -15.89 6.26 -2.62
C CYS A 106 -14.99 6.70 -3.79
N VAL A 107 -14.28 7.81 -3.60
CA VAL A 107 -13.26 8.28 -4.54
C VAL A 107 -11.92 8.38 -3.80
N ILE A 108 -10.88 7.74 -4.33
CA ILE A 108 -9.50 7.89 -3.86
C ILE A 108 -8.80 8.78 -4.87
N TYR A 109 -8.38 9.96 -4.44
CA TYR A 109 -7.89 10.99 -5.35
C TYR A 109 -6.38 11.16 -5.18
N ASP A 110 -5.60 10.36 -5.88
CA ASP A 110 -4.13 10.30 -5.77
C ASP A 110 -3.43 11.46 -6.49
N ILE A 111 -3.68 12.68 -6.02
CA ILE A 111 -2.96 13.91 -6.40
C ILE A 111 -2.66 14.73 -5.15
N LEU A 112 -1.39 15.10 -4.96
CA LEU A 112 -0.95 15.87 -3.80
C LEU A 112 -1.32 17.35 -3.94
N PHE A 113 -2.22 17.80 -3.07
CA PHE A 113 -2.72 19.17 -3.05
C PHE A 113 -2.15 19.98 -1.88
N SER A 114 -0.82 20.05 -1.78
CA SER A 114 -0.10 20.66 -0.65
C SER A 114 0.07 22.19 -0.75
N GLU A 115 -0.17 22.77 -1.93
CA GLU A 115 -0.02 24.20 -2.16
C GLU A 115 -1.40 24.90 -2.23
N PRO A 116 -1.57 26.05 -1.56
CA PRO A 116 -2.83 26.79 -1.55
C PRO A 116 -3.16 27.40 -2.90
N SER A 117 -4.44 27.41 -3.24
CA SER A 117 -4.99 27.99 -4.46
C SER A 117 -6.25 28.81 -4.15
N PRO A 118 -6.49 29.94 -4.83
CA PRO A 118 -7.75 30.69 -4.71
C PRO A 118 -9.01 29.86 -5.02
N ALA A 119 -8.86 28.75 -5.75
CA ALA A 119 -9.93 27.85 -6.14
C ALA A 119 -10.09 26.62 -5.22
N ASP A 120 -9.35 26.57 -4.09
CA ASP A 120 -9.54 25.53 -3.07
C ASP A 120 -10.98 25.43 -2.55
N PRO A 121 -11.75 26.53 -2.34
CA PRO A 121 -13.15 26.41 -1.94
C PRO A 121 -14.03 25.69 -2.96
N VAL A 122 -13.74 25.85 -4.26
CA VAL A 122 -14.49 25.20 -5.34
C VAL A 122 -14.24 23.69 -5.34
N LEU A 123 -13.00 23.28 -5.10
CA LEU A 123 -12.62 21.87 -5.01
C LEU A 123 -13.09 21.25 -3.69
N ALA A 124 -12.97 21.95 -2.55
CA ALA A 124 -13.49 21.50 -1.26
C ALA A 124 -14.98 21.20 -1.33
N GLN A 125 -15.77 22.08 -1.96
CA GLN A 125 -17.18 21.83 -2.21
C GLN A 125 -17.39 20.54 -3.01
N ALA A 126 -16.63 20.32 -4.08
CA ALA A 126 -16.76 19.08 -4.88
C ALA A 126 -16.36 17.82 -4.09
N ILE A 127 -15.34 17.91 -3.24
CA ILE A 127 -14.88 16.82 -2.36
C ILE A 127 -16.00 16.40 -1.40
N SER A 128 -16.71 17.35 -0.80
CA SER A 128 -17.81 17.07 0.13
C SER A 128 -19.03 16.37 -0.48
N LEU A 129 -19.12 16.23 -1.82
CA LEU A 129 -20.26 15.59 -2.49
C LEU A 129 -20.20 14.05 -2.46
N ALA A 130 -19.06 13.46 -2.13
CA ALA A 130 -18.86 12.01 -2.05
C ALA A 130 -17.83 11.66 -0.97
N PRO A 131 -17.69 10.39 -0.56
CA PRO A 131 -16.60 9.96 0.31
C PRO A 131 -15.25 10.01 -0.42
N VAL A 132 -14.57 11.16 -0.37
CA VAL A 132 -13.30 11.39 -1.06
C VAL A 132 -12.12 11.25 -0.10
N TYR A 133 -11.11 10.49 -0.49
CA TYR A 133 -9.87 10.28 0.26
C TYR A 133 -8.70 10.96 -0.45
N LEU A 134 -7.95 11.79 0.28
CA LEU A 134 -6.82 12.55 -0.27
C LEU A 134 -5.46 11.99 0.17
N PRO A 135 -4.40 12.17 -0.62
CA PRO A 135 -3.09 11.65 -0.33
C PRO A 135 -2.31 12.64 0.52
N LEU A 136 -1.38 12.10 1.30
CA LEU A 136 -0.26 12.85 1.87
C LEU A 136 1.04 12.13 1.51
N ALA A 137 2.12 12.87 1.39
CA ALA A 137 3.45 12.26 1.21
C ALA A 137 4.21 12.32 2.54
N ILE A 138 5.07 11.35 2.81
CA ILE A 138 5.97 11.40 3.98
C ILE A 138 7.40 11.46 3.46
N VAL A 139 8.16 12.45 3.92
CA VAL A 139 9.51 12.68 3.42
C VAL A 139 10.45 11.56 3.88
N SER A 140 10.75 10.62 2.98
CA SER A 140 11.62 9.46 3.23
C SER A 140 12.99 9.56 2.55
N ALA A 141 13.14 10.44 1.55
CA ALA A 141 14.39 10.60 0.80
C ALA A 141 15.35 11.64 1.40
N SER A 142 14.93 12.43 2.40
CA SER A 142 15.79 13.42 3.04
C SER A 142 16.48 12.83 4.26
N SER A 143 17.81 12.99 4.39
CA SER A 143 18.54 12.69 5.65
C SER A 143 18.68 13.94 6.53
N GLY A 144 17.75 14.89 6.39
CA GLY A 144 17.75 16.16 7.11
C GLY A 144 16.67 16.23 8.17
N ASP A 145 16.40 17.43 8.65
CA ASP A 145 15.44 17.68 9.74
C ASP A 145 13.98 17.39 9.37
N HIS A 146 13.68 17.29 8.07
CA HIS A 146 12.34 16.97 7.57
C HIS A 146 12.10 15.47 7.40
N PHE A 147 13.04 14.60 7.76
CA PHE A 147 12.87 13.15 7.62
C PHE A 147 11.70 12.64 8.48
N GLY A 148 10.72 12.02 7.83
CA GLY A 148 9.49 11.55 8.45
C GLY A 148 8.39 12.61 8.62
N GLU A 149 8.62 13.86 8.17
CA GLU A 149 7.59 14.89 8.18
C GLU A 149 6.54 14.63 7.07
N PRO A 150 5.25 14.80 7.36
CA PRO A 150 4.19 14.66 6.38
C PRO A 150 3.99 15.96 5.57
N ILE A 151 3.87 15.82 4.26
CA ILE A 151 3.36 16.85 3.35
C ILE A 151 1.86 16.62 3.21
N LEU A 152 1.09 17.45 3.91
CA LEU A 152 -0.36 17.34 3.99
C LEU A 152 -1.05 18.10 2.84
N PRO A 153 -2.27 17.69 2.44
CA PRO A 153 -3.15 18.57 1.69
C PRO A 153 -3.41 19.86 2.46
N VAL A 154 -3.68 20.93 1.72
CA VAL A 154 -4.15 22.19 2.30
C VAL A 154 -5.37 21.96 3.19
N GLU A 155 -5.44 22.73 4.27
CA GLU A 155 -6.40 22.54 5.36
C GLU A 155 -7.85 22.50 4.87
N GLU A 156 -8.23 23.41 3.98
CA GLU A 156 -9.60 23.50 3.45
C GLU A 156 -10.03 22.23 2.69
N LEU A 157 -9.12 21.61 1.93
CA LEU A 157 -9.42 20.35 1.22
C LEU A 157 -9.40 19.15 2.16
N ARG A 158 -8.50 19.18 3.14
CA ARG A 158 -8.37 18.13 4.16
C ARG A 158 -9.64 18.04 5.01
N ASP A 159 -10.21 19.18 5.40
CA ASP A 159 -11.42 19.23 6.23
C ASP A 159 -12.67 18.80 5.46
N ALA A 160 -12.69 18.98 4.13
CA ALA A 160 -13.75 18.50 3.26
C ALA A 160 -13.66 16.98 2.96
N ALA A 161 -12.47 16.38 3.07
CA ALA A 161 -12.23 14.98 2.74
C ALA A 161 -12.79 14.02 3.79
N ALA A 162 -13.22 12.83 3.34
CA ALA A 162 -13.65 11.75 4.22
C ALA A 162 -12.47 11.12 5.00
N GLY A 163 -11.25 11.29 4.50
CA GLY A 163 -10.02 10.88 5.18
C GLY A 163 -8.79 11.17 4.34
N ILE A 164 -7.62 10.99 4.95
CA ILE A 164 -6.32 11.12 4.28
C ILE A 164 -5.43 9.92 4.59
N GLY A 165 -4.49 9.62 3.70
CA GLY A 165 -3.49 8.58 3.93
C GLY A 165 -2.25 8.71 3.07
N HIS A 166 -1.16 8.06 3.47
CA HIS A 166 0.12 8.17 2.79
C HIS A 166 0.16 7.38 1.48
N ILE A 167 0.89 7.91 0.51
CA ILE A 167 1.12 7.29 -0.81
C ILE A 167 2.51 6.67 -0.95
N ASN A 168 3.33 6.70 0.11
CA ASN A 168 4.68 6.17 0.06
C ASN A 168 4.71 4.69 -0.35
N LEU A 169 5.41 4.41 -1.45
CA LEU A 169 5.71 3.07 -1.94
C LEU A 169 7.21 2.83 -1.81
N GLU A 170 7.57 1.74 -1.14
CA GLU A 170 8.97 1.38 -0.91
C GLU A 170 9.35 0.16 -1.75
N ALA A 171 10.38 0.34 -2.58
CA ALA A 171 11.02 -0.76 -3.25
C ALA A 171 11.86 -1.56 -2.25
N ASP A 172 11.88 -2.88 -2.43
CA ASP A 172 12.84 -3.72 -1.73
C ASP A 172 14.28 -3.40 -2.20
N ASN A 173 15.30 -3.96 -1.53
CA ASN A 173 16.72 -3.74 -1.89
C ASN A 173 17.10 -4.05 -3.36
N ASP A 174 16.26 -4.78 -4.09
CA ASP A 174 16.40 -5.09 -5.52
C ASP A 174 15.62 -4.14 -6.44
N GLY A 175 15.04 -3.06 -5.92
CA GLY A 175 14.30 -2.04 -6.68
C GLY A 175 12.86 -2.44 -7.02
N VAL A 176 12.40 -3.60 -6.58
CA VAL A 176 11.06 -4.12 -6.86
C VAL A 176 10.11 -3.82 -5.71
N VAL A 177 8.96 -3.22 -6.02
CA VAL A 177 7.87 -2.99 -5.07
C VAL A 177 7.06 -4.29 -4.93
N ARG A 178 7.12 -4.88 -3.72
CA ARG A 178 6.37 -6.10 -3.37
C ARG A 178 5.37 -5.91 -2.24
N SER A 179 5.56 -4.86 -1.44
CA SER A 179 4.83 -4.68 -0.19
C SER A 179 4.66 -3.21 0.15
N ILE A 180 3.65 -2.92 0.96
CA ILE A 180 3.30 -1.58 1.42
C ILE A 180 3.18 -1.55 2.95
N ALA A 181 3.66 -0.48 3.59
CA ALA A 181 3.39 -0.26 5.01
C ALA A 181 1.95 0.23 5.17
N LEU A 182 1.18 -0.37 6.09
CA LEU A 182 -0.19 0.08 6.34
C LEU A 182 -0.27 1.42 7.09
N PHE A 183 0.81 1.73 7.80
CA PHE A 183 1.01 2.99 8.51
C PHE A 183 2.47 3.41 8.41
N GLU A 184 2.68 4.69 8.18
CA GLU A 184 3.99 5.36 8.10
C GLU A 184 3.89 6.77 8.71
N GLY A 185 4.97 7.25 9.31
CA GLY A 185 5.04 8.61 9.85
C GLY A 185 6.15 8.79 10.87
N ASN A 186 6.09 9.84 11.69
CA ASN A 186 7.10 10.12 12.71
C ASN A 186 6.65 9.61 14.09
N SER A 187 7.42 9.93 15.13
CA SER A 187 7.10 9.54 16.51
C SER A 187 5.79 10.14 17.05
N GLN A 188 5.26 11.19 16.41
CA GLN A 188 4.05 11.88 16.84
C GLN A 188 2.81 11.41 16.08
N HIS A 189 2.95 11.22 14.76
CA HIS A 189 1.86 10.91 13.86
C HIS A 189 2.22 9.76 12.92
N MET A 190 1.45 8.70 12.98
CA MET A 190 1.41 7.57 12.05
C MET A 190 0.15 7.68 11.20
N TRP A 191 0.35 7.86 9.91
CA TRP A 191 -0.73 7.99 8.93
C TRP A 191 -1.05 6.62 8.35
N PRO A 192 -2.33 6.28 8.12
CA PRO A 192 -2.67 5.07 7.39
C PRO A 192 -2.27 5.21 5.92
N GLN A 193 -2.07 4.10 5.23
CA GLN A 193 -1.92 4.08 3.78
C GLN A 193 -3.22 4.55 3.09
N LEU A 194 -3.11 5.24 1.96
CA LEU A 194 -4.22 5.93 1.28
C LEU A 194 -5.49 5.11 1.09
N THR A 195 -5.40 3.84 0.71
CA THR A 195 -6.57 2.98 0.42
C THR A 195 -7.19 2.37 1.69
N LEU A 196 -6.43 2.31 2.80
CA LEU A 196 -6.88 1.67 4.04
C LEU A 196 -8.11 2.34 4.69
N PRO A 197 -8.21 3.70 4.81
CA PRO A 197 -9.41 4.34 5.32
C PRO A 197 -10.65 4.09 4.45
N ALA A 198 -10.49 4.10 3.13
CA ALA A 198 -11.56 3.81 2.18
C ALA A 198 -12.06 2.36 2.33
N TYR A 199 -11.14 1.40 2.35
CA TYR A 199 -11.47 -0.01 2.58
C TYR A 199 -12.22 -0.23 3.90
N ARG A 200 -11.83 0.47 4.97
CA ARG A 200 -12.47 0.33 6.29
C ARG A 200 -13.85 0.95 6.32
N MET A 201 -14.04 2.09 5.67
CA MET A 201 -15.36 2.69 5.49
C MET A 201 -16.32 1.75 4.78
N LEU A 202 -15.86 1.06 3.73
CA LEU A 202 -16.64 0.07 3.00
C LEU A 202 -17.04 -1.14 3.87
N GLN A 203 -16.32 -1.40 4.95
CA GLN A 203 -16.66 -2.42 5.96
C GLN A 203 -17.54 -1.88 7.09
N GLY A 204 -18.02 -0.63 7.02
CA GLY A 204 -18.74 0.03 8.11
C GLY A 204 -17.85 0.33 9.32
N ARG A 205 -16.54 0.50 9.11
CA ARG A 205 -15.54 0.79 10.14
C ARG A 205 -14.82 2.11 9.84
N SER A 206 -14.15 2.68 10.82
CA SER A 206 -13.27 3.84 10.64
C SER A 206 -11.83 3.51 11.02
N VAL A 207 -10.89 4.28 10.47
CA VAL A 207 -9.47 4.23 10.84
C VAL A 207 -9.06 5.62 11.29
N ALA A 208 -8.66 5.74 12.55
CA ALA A 208 -8.09 6.97 13.05
C ALA A 208 -6.59 7.04 12.68
N PRO A 209 -6.05 8.26 12.45
CA PRO A 209 -4.60 8.48 12.54
C PRO A 209 -4.08 7.89 13.86
N ASN A 210 -2.86 7.36 13.85
CA ASN A 210 -2.20 6.72 15.00
C ASN A 210 -2.75 5.35 15.46
N SER A 211 -3.81 4.81 14.85
CA SER A 211 -4.35 3.49 15.21
C SER A 211 -3.41 2.31 14.88
N GLY A 212 -2.32 2.54 14.13
CA GLY A 212 -1.30 1.54 13.78
C GLY A 212 -0.06 1.50 14.67
N GLY A 213 0.07 2.42 15.64
CA GLY A 213 1.31 2.61 16.42
C GLY A 213 1.73 1.41 17.28
N ALA A 214 0.81 0.53 17.65
CA ALA A 214 1.12 -0.66 18.47
C ALA A 214 1.89 -1.76 17.73
N ASN A 215 1.95 -1.69 16.39
CA ASN A 215 2.64 -2.66 15.52
C ASN A 215 3.76 -1.97 14.69
N SER A 216 4.38 -0.92 15.20
CA SER A 216 5.59 -0.34 14.59
C SER A 216 6.73 -1.36 14.66
N ILE A 217 7.35 -1.65 13.52
CA ILE A 217 8.41 -2.67 13.41
C ILE A 217 9.73 -2.03 13.00
N GLU A 218 9.68 -0.95 12.21
CA GLU A 218 10.88 -0.34 11.63
C GLU A 218 10.90 1.15 11.94
N THR A 219 11.88 1.60 12.72
CA THR A 219 12.16 3.02 12.97
C THR A 219 13.52 3.35 12.40
N PHE A 220 13.54 4.28 11.46
CA PHE A 220 14.73 4.86 10.87
C PHE A 220 14.99 6.20 11.55
N THR A 221 16.25 6.47 11.89
CA THR A 221 16.65 7.74 12.50
C THR A 221 17.72 8.39 11.63
N SER A 222 17.45 9.63 11.24
CA SER A 222 18.39 10.50 10.53
C SER A 222 19.58 10.87 11.44
N ALA A 223 20.69 11.31 10.84
CA ALA A 223 21.85 11.84 11.57
C ALA A 223 21.50 13.06 12.46
N THR A 224 20.43 13.79 12.13
CA THR A 224 19.95 14.94 12.91
C THR A 224 18.97 14.57 14.02
N GLY A 225 18.63 13.28 14.17
CA GLY A 225 17.71 12.78 15.19
C GLY A 225 16.23 12.71 14.75
N ALA A 226 15.90 13.23 13.56
CA ALA A 226 14.57 13.04 12.97
C ALA A 226 14.28 11.55 12.71
N SER A 227 13.03 11.12 12.86
CA SER A 227 12.68 9.69 12.79
C SER A 227 11.49 9.40 11.88
N LEU A 228 11.59 8.29 11.17
CA LEU A 228 10.54 7.72 10.33
C LEU A 228 10.23 6.31 10.85
N THR A 229 9.00 6.11 11.28
CA THR A 229 8.48 4.84 11.77
C THR A 229 7.50 4.26 10.78
N ARG A 230 7.61 2.94 10.56
CA ARG A 230 6.71 2.16 9.73
C ARG A 230 6.16 0.98 10.50
N SER A 231 4.88 0.72 10.24
CA SER A 231 4.25 -0.54 10.63
C SER A 231 4.74 -1.69 9.74
N ARG A 232 4.35 -2.91 10.10
CA ARG A 232 4.60 -4.10 9.28
C ARG A 232 4.18 -3.87 7.82
N ARG A 233 5.11 -4.15 6.89
CA ARG A 233 4.82 -4.19 5.46
C ARG A 233 3.98 -5.43 5.11
N LEU A 234 2.93 -5.23 4.33
CA LEU A 234 2.07 -6.29 3.80
C LEU A 234 2.34 -6.48 2.31
N LEU A 235 2.38 -7.74 1.88
CA LEU A 235 2.59 -8.10 0.48
C LEU A 235 1.39 -7.69 -0.37
N ILE A 236 1.65 -7.12 -1.55
CA ILE A 236 0.63 -6.61 -2.47
C ILE A 236 0.24 -7.73 -3.46
N PRO A 237 -1.01 -8.21 -3.45
CA PRO A 237 -1.48 -9.29 -4.31
C PRO A 237 -1.71 -8.83 -5.76
N PHE A 238 -0.65 -8.54 -6.50
CA PHE A 238 -0.76 -8.04 -7.88
C PHE A 238 -1.49 -9.03 -8.81
N SER A 239 -2.37 -8.50 -9.65
CA SER A 239 -2.94 -9.25 -10.77
C SER A 239 -1.89 -9.47 -11.86
N LEU A 240 -1.90 -10.64 -12.51
CA LEU A 240 -0.97 -10.93 -13.62
C LEU A 240 -1.39 -10.26 -14.94
N LEU A 241 -2.60 -9.72 -15.03
CA LEU A 241 -3.05 -8.99 -16.21
C LEU A 241 -2.32 -7.65 -16.33
N ALA A 242 -1.95 -7.26 -17.54
CA ALA A 242 -1.31 -5.97 -17.78
C ALA A 242 -2.20 -4.79 -17.37
N HIS A 243 -3.50 -4.92 -17.60
CA HIS A 243 -4.50 -3.87 -17.37
C HIS A 243 -5.70 -4.47 -16.61
N PRO A 244 -5.55 -4.69 -15.30
CA PRO A 244 -6.52 -5.48 -14.54
C PRO A 244 -7.77 -4.70 -14.14
N TYR A 245 -7.74 -3.37 -14.19
CA TYR A 245 -8.84 -2.48 -13.80
C TYR A 245 -9.43 -1.77 -15.04
N PRO A 246 -10.76 -1.61 -15.12
CA PRO A 246 -11.41 -0.65 -16.01
C PRO A 246 -10.82 0.75 -15.85
N ARG A 247 -10.70 1.49 -16.97
CA ARG A 247 -10.08 2.81 -17.00
C ARG A 247 -10.83 3.78 -17.91
N VAL A 248 -10.78 5.06 -17.57
CA VAL A 248 -11.27 6.17 -18.40
C VAL A 248 -10.32 7.37 -18.28
N SER A 249 -10.17 8.16 -19.34
CA SER A 249 -9.29 9.34 -19.34
C SER A 249 -9.91 10.49 -18.53
N PHE A 250 -9.09 11.24 -17.79
CA PHE A 250 -9.53 12.40 -17.01
C PHE A 250 -10.21 13.45 -17.90
N SER A 251 -9.66 13.72 -19.09
CA SER A 251 -10.24 14.66 -20.05
C SER A 251 -11.63 14.22 -20.52
N ASP A 252 -11.87 12.92 -20.68
CA ASP A 252 -13.17 12.36 -21.05
C ASP A 252 -14.21 12.60 -19.97
N VAL A 253 -13.83 12.40 -18.70
CA VAL A 253 -14.70 12.72 -17.57
C VAL A 253 -14.98 14.22 -17.53
N LEU A 254 -13.95 15.05 -17.67
CA LEU A 254 -14.07 16.51 -17.64
C LEU A 254 -14.99 17.05 -18.74
N ARG A 255 -14.91 16.48 -19.94
CA ARG A 255 -15.75 16.85 -21.10
C ARG A 255 -17.13 16.19 -21.08
N GLY A 256 -17.41 15.28 -20.15
CA GLY A 256 -18.67 14.55 -20.08
C GLY A 256 -18.87 13.50 -21.18
N ARG A 257 -17.77 12.95 -21.71
CA ARG A 257 -17.78 11.85 -22.69
C ARG A 257 -18.03 10.47 -22.04
N VAL A 258 -17.77 10.34 -20.74
CA VAL A 258 -18.00 9.10 -19.98
C VAL A 258 -19.45 9.07 -19.46
N PRO A 259 -20.22 8.00 -19.74
CA PRO A 259 -21.56 7.82 -19.19
C PRO A 259 -21.54 7.74 -17.64
N PRO A 260 -22.47 8.40 -16.92
CA PRO A 260 -22.49 8.41 -15.46
C PRO A 260 -22.58 7.00 -14.83
N GLU A 261 -23.22 6.05 -15.51
CA GLU A 261 -23.42 4.67 -15.05
C GLU A 261 -22.10 3.94 -14.82
N VAL A 262 -21.02 4.39 -15.46
CA VAL A 262 -19.67 3.81 -15.30
C VAL A 262 -19.16 4.01 -13.86
N PHE A 263 -19.56 5.09 -13.18
CA PHE A 263 -19.11 5.43 -11.83
C PHE A 263 -20.04 4.94 -10.72
N HIS A 264 -21.26 4.51 -11.07
CA HIS A 264 -22.26 4.11 -10.10
C HIS A 264 -21.83 2.87 -9.31
N ASP A 265 -21.92 2.94 -7.97
CA ASP A 265 -21.53 1.86 -7.06
C ASP A 265 -20.09 1.34 -7.25
N ARG A 266 -19.19 2.19 -7.77
CA ARG A 266 -17.75 1.85 -7.95
C ARG A 266 -16.86 2.45 -6.88
N ILE A 267 -15.70 1.84 -6.67
CA ILE A 267 -14.55 2.48 -6.05
C ILE A 267 -13.79 3.20 -7.17
N VAL A 268 -13.72 4.53 -7.13
CA VAL A 268 -13.05 5.31 -8.19
C VAL A 268 -11.70 5.78 -7.69
N LEU A 269 -10.62 5.48 -8.43
CA LEU A 269 -9.28 6.02 -8.17
C LEU A 269 -8.95 7.03 -9.26
N VAL A 270 -8.51 8.23 -8.87
CA VAL A 270 -8.10 9.30 -9.81
C VAL A 270 -6.62 9.56 -9.61
N GLY A 271 -5.80 9.55 -10.67
CA GLY A 271 -4.35 9.70 -10.51
C GLY A 271 -3.56 9.67 -11.81
N ALA A 272 -2.26 9.95 -11.72
CA ALA A 272 -1.36 10.05 -12.87
C ALA A 272 -0.93 8.70 -13.44
N THR A 273 -1.01 8.57 -14.76
CA THR A 273 -0.51 7.42 -15.54
C THR A 273 0.23 7.83 -16.81
N ALA A 274 0.20 9.12 -17.17
CA ALA A 274 0.89 9.66 -18.33
C ALA A 274 2.42 9.47 -18.23
N ASP A 275 3.07 9.31 -19.37
CA ASP A 275 4.52 9.14 -19.42
C ASP A 275 5.22 10.40 -18.91
N GLY A 276 6.10 10.22 -17.91
CA GLY A 276 6.82 11.34 -17.29
C GLY A 276 6.01 12.13 -16.26
N LEU A 277 4.78 11.68 -15.92
CA LEU A 277 3.98 12.22 -14.84
C LEU A 277 3.66 11.13 -13.80
N GLY A 278 3.99 11.39 -12.54
CA GLY A 278 3.81 10.42 -11.46
C GLY A 278 4.90 9.36 -11.42
N GLU A 279 4.70 8.34 -10.58
CA GLU A 279 5.67 7.26 -10.35
C GLU A 279 5.38 6.06 -11.25
N HIS A 280 6.39 5.59 -11.98
CA HIS A 280 6.37 4.32 -12.70
C HIS A 280 7.27 3.32 -11.97
N LEU A 281 6.64 2.33 -11.33
CA LEU A 281 7.29 1.45 -10.38
C LEU A 281 7.56 0.07 -10.99
N THR A 282 8.72 -0.48 -10.66
CA THR A 282 9.01 -1.88 -10.98
C THR A 282 8.31 -2.76 -9.95
N THR A 283 7.41 -3.62 -10.43
CA THR A 283 6.66 -4.59 -9.60
C THR A 283 7.06 -6.01 -9.98
N THR A 284 6.58 -7.00 -9.25
CA THR A 284 6.85 -8.42 -9.51
C THR A 284 6.39 -8.89 -10.89
N ILE A 285 5.41 -8.21 -11.48
CA ILE A 285 4.85 -8.53 -12.80
C ILE A 285 5.44 -7.65 -13.92
N SER A 286 6.31 -6.69 -13.60
CA SER A 286 6.84 -5.74 -14.58
C SER A 286 7.67 -6.38 -15.70
N GLY A 287 8.26 -7.56 -15.44
CA GLY A 287 8.94 -8.32 -16.49
C GLY A 287 8.02 -8.78 -17.65
N GLN A 288 6.71 -8.86 -17.40
CA GLN A 288 5.70 -9.23 -18.42
C GLN A 288 4.90 -8.02 -18.91
N ASN A 289 4.63 -7.07 -18.02
CA ASN A 289 3.65 -6.00 -18.23
C ASN A 289 4.24 -4.58 -18.27
N GLY A 290 5.56 -4.43 -18.10
CA GLY A 290 6.21 -3.12 -18.00
C GLY A 290 6.09 -2.48 -16.61
N ALA A 291 6.63 -1.27 -16.45
CA ALA A 291 6.50 -0.52 -15.21
C ALA A 291 5.02 -0.19 -14.92
N MET A 292 4.61 -0.25 -13.66
CA MET A 292 3.24 -0.01 -13.23
C MET A 292 3.09 1.41 -12.68
N PRO A 293 2.08 2.18 -13.10
CA PRO A 293 1.78 3.49 -12.49
C PRO A 293 1.45 3.36 -10.99
N GLY A 294 1.84 4.35 -10.18
CA GLY A 294 1.60 4.37 -8.73
C GLY A 294 0.13 4.15 -8.35
N ILE A 295 -0.80 4.78 -9.07
CA ILE A 295 -2.24 4.58 -8.87
C ILE A 295 -2.67 3.11 -9.04
N ALA A 296 -2.09 2.37 -9.98
CA ALA A 296 -2.40 0.96 -10.19
C ALA A 296 -1.78 0.06 -9.10
N VAL A 297 -0.67 0.49 -8.50
CA VAL A 297 -0.12 -0.16 -7.29
C VAL A 297 -1.07 0.06 -6.11
N HIS A 298 -1.55 1.29 -5.91
CA HIS A 298 -2.54 1.59 -4.87
C HIS A 298 -3.87 0.87 -5.07
N ALA A 299 -4.34 0.72 -6.32
CA ALA A 299 -5.51 -0.08 -6.66
C ALA A 299 -5.40 -1.55 -6.24
N SER A 300 -4.17 -2.06 -6.14
CA SER A 300 -3.87 -3.45 -5.76
C SER A 300 -3.73 -3.64 -4.24
N CYS A 301 -3.84 -2.57 -3.44
CA CYS A 301 -3.63 -2.56 -1.98
C CYS A 301 -4.91 -2.70 -1.18
#